data_AF-W7CF86-F1
#
_entry.id   AF-W7CF86-F1
#
_cell.length_a   1.000
_cell.length_b   1.000
_cell.length_c   1.000
_cell.angle_alpha   90.00
_cell.angle_beta   90.00
_cell.angle_gamma   90.00
#
_symmetry.space_group_name_H-M   'P 1'
#
loop_
_entity.id
_entity.type
_entity.pdbx_description
1 polymer ?
#
loop_
_entity_poly.entity_id
_entity_poly.type
_entity_poly.pdbx_seq_one_letter_code
_entity_poly.pdbx_strand_id
1 'polypeptide(L)'
;MSEPMIPVPRWRDLLQLLYVKMDFVSGKELGEQLHVDPRTIRNDIKALHDILGPSKNEITSVRGVGYKLVVEDETALRNLLLVDTSERSNLHITPMLAEDRTDYIIRYLLLKK
;
A
#
# COMPACT_ATOMS: atom_id res chain seq x y z
N MET A 1 -1.06 -21.77 22.12
CA MET A 1 -0.26 -20.55 22.34
C MET A 1 -0.42 -19.73 21.08
N SER A 2 -1.35 -18.76 21.09
CA SER A 2 -1.59 -17.90 19.93
C SER A 2 -0.52 -16.82 19.94
N GLU A 3 0.33 -16.80 18.93
CA GLU A 3 1.37 -15.78 18.76
C GLU A 3 0.76 -14.37 18.82
N PRO A 4 1.43 -13.40 19.45
CA PRO A 4 0.96 -12.02 19.48
C PRO A 4 0.98 -11.46 18.05
N MET A 5 -0.20 -11.34 17.46
CA MET A 5 -0.42 -10.71 16.16
C MET A 5 -0.08 -9.23 16.28
N ILE A 6 1.15 -8.84 15.97
CA ILE A 6 1.50 -7.43 15.83
C ILE A 6 0.63 -6.86 14.69
N PRO A 7 -0.26 -5.91 14.97
CA PRO A 7 -1.19 -5.41 13.97
C PRO A 7 -0.40 -4.66 12.89
N VAL A 8 -0.62 -5.06 11.63
CA VAL A 8 -0.07 -4.33 10.49
C VAL A 8 -0.72 -2.95 10.46
N PRO A 9 0.06 -1.86 10.31
CA PRO A 9 -0.51 -0.54 10.21
C PRO A 9 -1.37 -0.37 8.95
N ARG A 10 -2.56 0.20 9.08
CA ARG A 10 -3.51 0.43 7.97
C ARG A 10 -2.94 1.26 6.82
N TRP A 11 -1.99 2.14 7.12
CA TRP A 11 -1.31 2.93 6.08
C TRP A 11 -0.60 2.04 5.05
N ARG A 12 -0.20 0.82 5.43
CA ARG A 12 0.47 -0.13 4.55
C ARG A 12 -0.46 -0.66 3.48
N ASP A 13 -1.69 -1.00 3.85
CA ASP A 13 -2.73 -1.40 2.91
C ASP A 13 -3.04 -0.26 1.93
N LEU A 14 -3.10 0.98 2.44
CA LEU A 14 -3.26 2.17 1.60
C LEU A 14 -2.10 2.28 0.59
N LEU A 15 -0.86 2.23 1.06
CA LEU A 15 0.33 2.32 0.21
C LEU A 15 0.35 1.21 -0.85
N GLN A 16 -0.04 -0.01 -0.48
CA GLN A 16 -0.16 -1.14 -1.38
C GLN A 16 -1.24 -0.90 -2.45
N LEU A 17 -2.41 -0.38 -2.08
CA LEU A 17 -3.46 -0.06 -3.05
C LEU A 17 -2.99 0.97 -4.07
N LEU A 18 -2.31 2.03 -3.62
CA LEU A 18 -1.72 3.03 -4.53
C LEU A 18 -0.62 2.42 -5.40
N TYR A 19 0.19 1.51 -4.85
CA TYR A 19 1.24 0.83 -5.59
C TYR A 19 0.69 -0.10 -6.68
N VAL A 20 -0.37 -0.85 -6.40
CA VAL A 20 -1.00 -1.72 -7.41
C VAL A 20 -1.66 -0.91 -8.51
N LYS A 21 -2.28 0.22 -8.16
CA LYS A 21 -3.00 1.07 -9.12
C LYS A 21 -2.06 1.86 -10.04
N MET A 22 -0.92 2.32 -9.53
CA MET A 22 0.04 3.19 -10.28
C MET A 22 -0.60 4.44 -10.92
N ASP A 23 -1.80 4.81 -10.49
CA ASP A 23 -2.57 5.93 -11.01
C ASP A 23 -3.36 6.60 -9.89
N PHE A 24 -4.06 7.69 -10.19
CA PHE A 24 -4.87 8.41 -9.23
C PHE A 24 -6.04 7.56 -8.73
N VAL A 25 -6.15 7.45 -7.40
CA VAL A 25 -7.26 6.81 -6.71
C VAL A 25 -7.95 7.83 -5.82
N SER A 26 -9.27 7.96 -5.95
CA SER A 26 -10.02 8.93 -5.15
C SER A 26 -10.00 8.55 -3.67
N GLY A 27 -10.02 9.55 -2.78
CA GLY A 27 -10.12 9.28 -1.33
C GLY A 27 -11.39 8.53 -0.93
N LYS A 28 -12.46 8.62 -1.76
CA LYS A 28 -13.68 7.84 -1.58
C LYS A 28 -13.44 6.36 -1.89
N GLU A 29 -12.83 6.05 -3.04
CA GLU A 29 -12.51 4.68 -3.43
C GLU A 29 -11.54 4.02 -2.43
N LEU A 30 -10.52 4.75 -1.97
CA LEU A 30 -9.62 4.25 -0.92
C LEU A 30 -10.39 3.98 0.40
N GLY A 31 -11.30 4.86 0.78
CA GLY A 31 -12.13 4.68 1.96
C GLY A 31 -13.05 3.46 1.86
N GLU A 32 -13.66 3.25 0.70
CA GLU A 32 -14.50 2.08 0.43
C GLU A 32 -13.70 0.77 0.50
N GLN A 33 -12.50 0.73 -0.09
CA GLN A 33 -11.64 -0.47 -0.10
C GLN A 33 -11.04 -0.78 1.27
N LEU A 34 -10.74 0.24 2.07
CA LEU A 34 -10.17 0.08 3.41
C LEU A 34 -11.23 0.11 4.53
N HIS A 35 -12.52 0.20 4.19
CA HIS A 35 -13.63 0.30 5.12
C HIS A 35 -13.49 1.45 6.14
N VAL A 36 -13.03 2.61 5.68
CA VAL A 36 -12.83 3.81 6.50
C VAL A 36 -13.37 5.06 5.80
N ASP A 37 -13.55 6.13 6.58
CA ASP A 37 -14.03 7.39 6.02
C ASP A 37 -12.90 8.17 5.29
N PRO A 38 -13.22 9.06 4.33
CA PRO A 38 -12.22 9.84 3.60
C PRO A 38 -11.31 10.74 4.48
N ARG A 39 -11.74 11.13 5.68
CA ARG A 39 -10.90 11.83 6.67
C ARG A 39 -9.79 10.92 7.18
N THR A 40 -10.14 9.66 7.45
CA THR A 40 -9.21 8.63 7.92
C THR A 40 -8.19 8.25 6.84
N ILE A 41 -8.57 8.31 5.55
CA ILE A 41 -7.63 8.26 4.42
C ILE A 41 -6.64 9.44 4.44
N ARG A 42 -7.13 10.68 4.58
CA ARG A 42 -6.24 11.86 4.65
C ARG A 42 -5.22 11.77 5.78
N ASN A 43 -5.62 11.28 6.94
CA ASN A 43 -4.73 11.10 8.08
C ASN A 43 -3.63 10.07 7.78
N ASP A 44 -3.97 8.97 7.12
CA ASP A 44 -2.97 7.98 6.71
C ASP A 44 -2.03 8.48 5.63
N ILE A 45 -2.54 9.23 4.65
CA ILE A 45 -1.69 9.86 3.63
C ILE A 45 -0.66 10.78 4.29
N LYS A 46 -1.07 11.52 5.33
CA LYS A 46 -0.16 12.36 6.09
C LYS A 46 0.90 11.53 6.82
N ALA A 47 0.50 10.45 7.48
CA ALA A 47 1.46 9.53 8.11
C ALA A 47 2.43 8.91 7.07
N LEU A 48 1.93 8.57 5.88
CA LEU A 48 2.75 8.06 4.78
C LEU A 48 3.75 9.08 4.26
N HIS A 49 3.39 10.35 4.19
CA HIS A 49 4.35 11.41 3.83
C HIS A 49 5.51 11.45 4.81
N ASP A 50 5.25 11.36 6.12
CA ASP A 50 6.29 11.35 7.14
C ASP A 50 7.19 10.10 7.03
N ILE A 51 6.60 8.94 6.73
CA ILE A 51 7.30 7.66 6.55
C ILE A 51 8.13 7.63 5.27
N LEU A 52 7.61 8.20 4.18
CA LEU A 52 8.26 8.21 2.87
C LEU A 52 9.29 9.34 2.76
N GLY A 53 9.21 10.39 3.58
CA GLY A 53 10.09 11.57 3.54
C GLY A 53 11.61 11.30 3.57
N PRO A 54 12.12 10.24 4.23
CA PRO A 54 13.54 9.84 4.12
C PRO A 54 13.93 9.31 2.74
N SER A 55 12.96 8.90 1.92
CA SER A 55 13.12 8.46 0.54
C SER A 55 12.62 9.54 -0.43
N LYS A 56 12.97 9.44 -1.71
CA LYS A 56 12.40 10.32 -2.75
C LYS A 56 10.99 9.92 -3.20
N ASN A 57 10.40 8.93 -2.54
CA ASN A 57 9.04 8.49 -2.85
C ASN A 57 8.04 9.45 -2.21
N GLU A 58 6.96 9.73 -2.91
CA GLU A 58 5.93 10.64 -2.40
C GLU A 58 4.53 10.21 -2.84
N ILE A 59 3.52 10.76 -2.16
CA ILE A 59 2.14 10.63 -2.60
C ILE A 59 1.64 11.99 -3.07
N THR A 60 1.45 12.13 -4.38
CA THR A 60 0.85 13.32 -4.97
C THR A 60 -0.65 13.34 -4.67
N SER A 61 -1.15 14.45 -4.15
CA SER A 61 -2.57 14.68 -3.86
C SER A 61 -3.12 15.78 -4.75
N VAL A 62 -4.10 15.45 -5.61
CA VAL A 62 -4.77 16.41 -6.50
C VAL A 62 -6.23 16.56 -6.09
N ARG A 63 -6.65 17.80 -5.79
CA ARG A 63 -8.01 18.10 -5.35
C ARG A 63 -9.02 17.70 -6.43
N GLY A 64 -10.04 16.95 -6.04
CA GLY A 64 -11.09 16.47 -6.95
C GLY A 64 -10.68 15.27 -7.81
N VAL A 65 -9.42 14.85 -7.77
CA VAL A 65 -8.90 13.69 -8.52
C VAL A 65 -8.57 12.55 -7.56
N GLY A 66 -7.69 12.79 -6.58
CA GLY A 66 -7.32 11.77 -5.60
C GLY A 66 -5.83 11.75 -5.29
N TYR A 67 -5.33 10.56 -5.00
CA TYR A 67 -3.96 10.30 -4.55
C TYR A 67 -3.25 9.37 -5.52
N LYS A 68 -1.97 9.63 -5.79
CA LYS A 68 -1.11 8.79 -6.62
C LYS A 68 0.24 8.62 -5.95
N LEU A 69 0.74 7.38 -5.89
CA LEU A 69 2.10 7.10 -5.46
C LEU A 69 3.07 7.40 -6.61
N VAL A 70 4.09 8.19 -6.31
CA VAL A 70 5.24 8.45 -7.18
C VAL A 70 6.44 7.72 -6.59
N VAL A 71 6.99 6.79 -7.36
CA VAL A 71 8.11 5.94 -6.94
C VAL A 71 9.36 6.41 -7.66
N GLU A 72 10.31 6.97 -6.90
CA GLU A 72 11.64 7.34 -7.39
C GLU A 72 12.72 6.39 -6.87
N ASP A 73 12.56 5.90 -5.63
CA ASP A 73 13.45 4.92 -5.02
C ASP A 73 12.65 3.65 -4.70
N GLU A 74 12.59 2.77 -5.68
CA GLU A 74 11.88 1.50 -5.57
C GLU A 74 12.49 0.59 -4.49
N THR A 75 13.80 0.68 -4.24
CA THR A 75 14.47 -0.13 -3.21
C THR A 75 14.05 0.30 -1.81
N ALA A 76 14.01 1.61 -1.55
CA ALA A 76 13.52 2.15 -0.29
C ALA A 76 12.04 1.79 -0.06
N LEU A 77 11.21 1.91 -1.09
CA LEU A 77 9.79 1.53 -1.02
C LEU A 77 9.62 0.03 -0.72
N ARG A 78 10.41 -0.83 -1.37
CA ARG A 78 10.45 -2.27 -1.11
C ARG A 78 10.85 -2.55 0.33
N ASN A 79 11.93 -1.96 0.82
CA ASN A 79 12.38 -2.17 2.19
C ASN A 79 11.30 -1.77 3.21
N LEU A 80 10.63 -0.63 2.99
CA LEU A 80 9.51 -0.19 3.82
C LEU A 80 8.37 -1.22 3.85
N LEU A 81 8.05 -1.82 2.71
CA LEU A 81 7.00 -2.82 2.59
C LEU A 81 7.46 -4.24 3.02
N LEU A 82 8.75 -4.51 3.09
CA LEU A 82 9.34 -5.82 3.43
C LEU A 82 9.77 -5.94 4.89
N VAL A 83 10.06 -4.84 5.59
CA VAL A 83 10.60 -4.81 6.99
C VAL A 83 9.76 -5.63 7.98
N ASP A 84 8.47 -5.84 7.75
CA ASP A 84 7.60 -6.67 8.60
C ASP A 84 7.49 -8.15 8.17
N THR A 85 8.14 -8.54 7.07
CA THR A 85 7.95 -9.86 6.41
C THR A 85 8.96 -10.89 6.90
N SER A 86 10.05 -10.49 7.57
CA SER A 86 11.06 -11.41 8.09
C SER A 86 10.53 -12.37 9.16
N GLU A 87 9.38 -12.06 9.78
CA GLU A 87 8.69 -12.89 10.78
C GLU A 87 7.40 -13.54 10.23
N ARG A 88 7.19 -13.60 8.91
CA ARG A 88 5.90 -14.04 8.32
C ARG A 88 6.08 -15.04 7.18
N SER A 89 6.50 -16.25 7.53
CA SER A 89 6.24 -17.44 6.72
C SER A 89 4.75 -17.81 6.81
N ASN A 90 3.89 -17.11 6.06
CA ASN A 90 2.63 -17.60 5.45
C ASN A 90 1.68 -16.43 5.10
N LEU A 91 1.31 -16.35 3.82
CA LEU A 91 0.35 -15.43 3.20
C LEU A 91 0.68 -13.93 3.35
N HIS A 92 1.35 -13.39 2.34
CA HIS A 92 1.07 -12.14 1.60
C HIS A 92 2.35 -11.82 0.81
N ILE A 93 2.80 -12.79 -0.02
CA ILE A 93 3.84 -12.51 -1.03
C ILE A 93 3.14 -11.63 -2.06
N THR A 94 3.18 -10.32 -1.81
CA THR A 94 2.79 -9.33 -2.81
C THR A 94 3.99 -9.20 -3.73
N PRO A 95 3.83 -9.45 -5.03
CA PRO A 95 4.92 -9.40 -5.94
C PRO A 95 5.29 -7.95 -6.20
N MET A 96 6.50 -7.61 -5.82
CA MET A 96 7.01 -6.27 -5.97
C MET A 96 7.96 -6.16 -7.17
N LEU A 97 8.34 -7.26 -7.83
CA LEU A 97 9.06 -7.26 -9.11
C LEU A 97 8.08 -7.03 -10.28
N ALA A 98 8.53 -6.36 -11.34
CA ALA A 98 7.75 -6.18 -12.57
C ALA A 98 7.31 -7.54 -13.16
N GLU A 99 8.17 -8.55 -13.01
CA GLU A 99 7.94 -9.93 -13.44
C GLU A 99 6.85 -10.60 -12.60
N ASP A 100 6.90 -10.45 -11.28
CA ASP A 100 5.99 -11.13 -10.38
C ASP A 100 4.58 -10.47 -10.34
N ARG A 101 4.43 -9.20 -10.77
CA ARG A 101 3.15 -8.47 -10.76
C ARG A 101 2.04 -9.25 -11.46
N THR A 102 2.40 -9.95 -12.53
CA THR A 102 1.49 -10.75 -13.35
C THR A 102 0.82 -11.86 -12.52
N ASP A 103 1.61 -12.58 -11.72
CA ASP A 103 1.11 -13.71 -10.93
C ASP A 103 0.16 -13.27 -9.82
N TYR A 104 0.36 -12.08 -9.23
CA TYR A 104 -0.60 -11.55 -8.26
C TYR A 104 -1.84 -10.99 -8.88
N ILE A 105 -1.76 -10.33 -10.05
CA ILE A 105 -2.98 -9.91 -10.74
C ILE A 105 -3.82 -11.15 -11.02
N ILE A 106 -3.22 -12.23 -11.51
CA ILE A 106 -3.89 -13.51 -11.75
C ILE A 106 -4.47 -14.06 -10.43
N ARG A 107 -3.67 -14.15 -9.36
CA ARG A 107 -4.12 -14.71 -8.08
C ARG A 107 -5.20 -13.85 -7.40
N TYR A 108 -5.10 -12.53 -7.48
CA TYR A 108 -6.08 -11.57 -6.96
C TYR A 108 -7.41 -11.67 -7.73
N LEU A 109 -7.35 -11.79 -9.06
CA LEU A 109 -8.54 -11.98 -9.89
C LEU A 109 -9.20 -13.35 -9.63
N LEU A 110 -8.41 -14.39 -9.35
CA LEU A 110 -8.92 -15.72 -9.01
C LEU A 110 -9.45 -15.82 -7.57
N LEU A 111 -8.95 -15.00 -6.64
CA LEU A 111 -9.43 -14.94 -5.25
C LEU A 111 -10.63 -14.00 -5.06
N LYS A 112 -10.92 -13.10 -6.00
CA LYS A 112 -12.19 -12.35 -6.00
C LYS A 112 -13.32 -13.29 -6.42
N LYS A 113 -14.13 -13.70 -5.44
CA LYS A 113 -15.43 -14.31 -5.66
C LYS A 113 -16.54 -13.30 -5.38
#